data_AF-A0A3M0XSY5-F1
#
_entry.id   AF-A0A3M0XSY5-F1
#
_cell.length_a   1.000
_cell.length_b   1.000
_cell.length_c   1.000
_cell.angle_alpha   90.00
_cell.angle_beta   90.00
_cell.angle_gamma   90.00
#
_symmetry.space_group_name_H-M   'P 1'
#
loop_
_entity.id
_entity.type
_entity.pdbx_description
1 polymer ?
#
loop_
_entity_poly.entity_id
_entity_poly.type
_entity_poly.pdbx_seq_one_letter_code
_entity_poly.pdbx_strand_id
1 'polypeptide(L)' 'MTDRRATNIHWHEGNISRDERWRALGARGATLWFTGLSASGKSTIASALEQALVHRGAPAYRLDGDNIRHG' A
#
# COMPACT_ATOMS: atom_id res chain seq x y z
N MET A 1 26.31 -10.26 -13.23
CA MET A 1 24.86 -9.97 -13.17
C MET A 1 24.51 -9.15 -14.39
N THR A 2 23.85 -9.76 -15.38
CA THR A 2 23.41 -9.07 -16.60
C THR A 2 22.22 -8.17 -16.29
N ASP A 3 22.42 -6.86 -16.36
CA ASP A 3 21.37 -5.84 -16.20
C ASP A 3 20.44 -5.90 -17.42
N ARG A 4 19.40 -6.74 -17.35
CA ARG A 4 18.39 -6.85 -18.42
C ARG A 4 17.37 -5.73 -18.25
N ARG A 5 17.75 -4.51 -18.66
CA ARG A 5 16.82 -3.39 -18.75
C ARG A 5 15.78 -3.67 -19.82
N ALA A 6 14.51 -3.54 -19.47
CA ALA A 6 13.44 -3.57 -20.44
C ALA A 6 13.53 -2.29 -21.30
N THR A 7 13.82 -2.46 -22.59
CA THR A 7 14.10 -1.36 -23.53
C THR A 7 12.86 -0.74 -24.15
N ASN A 8 11.69 -1.34 -23.94
CA ASN A 8 10.41 -0.90 -24.53
C ASN A 8 9.32 -0.76 -23.44
N ILE A 9 9.64 -0.05 -22.36
CA ILE A 9 8.66 0.34 -21.34
C ILE A 9 8.37 1.83 -21.53
N HIS A 10 7.11 2.14 -21.83
CA HIS A 10 6.60 3.49 -21.85
C HIS A 10 5.74 3.70 -20.61
N TRP A 11 5.94 4.81 -19.91
CA TRP A 11 5.03 5.21 -18.85
C TRP A 11 3.72 5.65 -19.47
N HIS A 12 2.63 4.97 -19.12
CA HIS A 12 1.30 5.42 -19.44
C HIS A 12 0.77 6.22 -18.26
N GLU A 13 0.46 7.50 -18.49
CA GLU A 13 -0.30 8.26 -17.51
C GLU A 13 -1.70 7.64 -17.37
N GLY A 14 -2.14 7.44 -16.12
CA GLY A 14 -3.50 6.98 -15.88
C GLY A 14 -4.50 8.08 -16.24
N ASN A 15 -5.69 7.69 -16.71
CA ASN A 15 -6.76 8.63 -17.10
C ASN A 15 -7.32 9.49 -15.93
N ILE A 16 -6.91 9.21 -14.69
CA ILE A 16 -7.42 9.86 -13.48
C ILE A 16 -6.23 10.38 -12.68
N SER A 17 -6.23 11.69 -12.43
CA SER A 17 -5.20 12.33 -11.60
C SER A 17 -5.31 11.90 -10.13
N ARG A 18 -4.22 12.05 -9.37
CA ARG A 18 -4.22 11.78 -7.93
C ARG A 18 -5.25 12.63 -7.18
N ASP A 19 -5.35 13.91 -7.51
CA ASP A 19 -6.24 14.85 -6.83
C ASP A 19 -7.71 14.61 -7.19
N GLU A 20 -8.00 14.17 -8.41
CA GLU A 20 -9.33 13.69 -8.78
C GLU A 20 -9.73 12.46 -7.98
N ARG A 21 -8.84 11.46 -7.88
CA ARG A 21 -9.07 10.26 -7.07
C ARG A 21 -9.32 10.58 -5.60
N TRP A 22 -8.51 11.47 -5.02
CA TRP A 22 -8.67 11.86 -3.61
C TRP A 22 -9.98 12.61 -3.35
N ARG A 23 -10.39 13.49 -4.28
CA ARG A 23 -11.70 14.16 -4.19
C ARG A 23 -12.85 13.16 -4.27
N ALA A 24 -12.79 12.22 -5.22
CA ALA A 24 -13.82 11.19 -5.37
C ALA A 24 -13.94 10.27 -4.16
N LEU A 25 -12.82 9.95 -3.49
CA LEU A 25 -12.79 9.11 -2.29
C LEU A 25 -13.05 9.89 -0.99
N GLY A 26 -13.05 11.23 -1.01
CA GLY A 26 -13.12 12.06 0.19
C GLY A 26 -11.92 11.91 1.14
N ALA A 27 -10.84 11.27 0.69
CA ALA A 27 -9.68 10.94 1.51
C ALA A 27 -8.37 10.98 0.70
N ARG A 28 -7.27 11.32 1.37
CA ARG A 28 -5.92 11.22 0.82
C ARG A 28 -5.34 9.85 1.12
N GLY A 29 -4.65 9.26 0.15
CA GLY A 29 -3.90 8.02 0.33
C GLY A 29 -2.53 8.27 0.97
N ALA A 30 -2.04 7.27 1.71
CA ALA A 30 -0.70 7.24 2.29
C ALA A 30 -0.22 5.79 2.44
N THR A 31 1.11 5.61 2.53
CA THR A 31 1.73 4.32 2.87
C THR A 31 2.38 4.44 4.24
N LEU A 32 1.95 3.60 5.19
CA LEU A 32 2.62 3.43 6.48
C LEU A 32 3.54 2.20 6.40
N TRP A 33 4.85 2.45 6.38
CA TRP A 33 5.85 1.40 6.24
C TRP A 33 6.39 0.93 7.60
N PHE A 34 5.83 -0.15 8.12
CA PHE A 34 6.32 -0.76 9.36
C PHE A 34 7.57 -1.61 9.08
N THR A 35 8.69 -1.23 9.70
CA THR A 35 9.97 -1.97 9.63
C THR A 35 10.47 -2.31 11.04
N GLY A 36 11.26 -3.38 11.16
CA GLY A 36 11.74 -3.89 12.44
C GLY A 36 11.99 -5.39 12.44
N LEU A 37 12.69 -5.88 13.47
CA LEU A 37 13.06 -7.28 13.67
C LEU A 37 11.86 -8.23 13.68
N SER A 38 12.09 -9.53 13.45
CA SER A 38 11.04 -10.53 13.70
C SER A 38 10.52 -10.42 15.13
N ALA A 39 9.23 -10.69 15.33
CA ALA A 39 8.53 -10.54 16.61
C ALA A 39 8.49 -9.12 17.23
N SER A 40 8.94 -8.06 16.53
CA SER A 40 8.86 -6.68 17.02
C SER A 40 7.45 -6.06 17.03
N GLY A 41 6.40 -6.85 16.77
CA GLY A 41 5.00 -6.38 16.79
C GLY A 41 4.47 -5.69 15.52
N LYS A 42 5.20 -5.70 14.40
CA LYS A 42 4.77 -5.04 13.14
C LYS A 42 3.37 -5.45 12.68
N SER A 43 3.13 -6.75 12.53
CA SER A 43 1.83 -7.26 12.05
C SER A 43 0.71 -6.99 13.05
N THR A 44 1.01 -7.07 14.36
CA THR A 44 0.05 -6.73 15.43
C THR A 44 -0.41 -5.28 15.33
N ILE A 45 0.52 -4.33 15.20
CA ILE A 45 0.20 -2.90 15.06
C ILE A 45 -0.51 -2.64 13.73
N ALA A 46 -0.05 -3.22 12.63
CA ALA A 46 -0.66 -3.03 11.32
C ALA A 46 -2.12 -3.52 11.27
N SER A 47 -2.41 -4.66 11.89
CA SER A 47 -3.79 -5.20 11.97
C SER A 47 -4.69 -4.32 12.83
N ALA A 48 -4.22 -3.88 14.00
CA ALA A 48 -4.99 -2.97 14.86
C ALA A 48 -5.24 -1.61 14.18
N LEU A 49 -4.26 -1.08 13.45
CA LEU A 49 -4.40 0.16 12.69
C LEU A 49 -5.42 0.02 11.56
N GLU A 50 -5.35 -1.06 10.78
CA GLU A 50 -6.31 -1.37 9.72
C GLU A 50 -7.75 -1.40 10.27
N GLN A 51 -7.98 -2.15 11.36
CA GLN A 51 -9.29 -2.19 12.02
C GLN A 51 -9.74 -0.81 12.48
N ALA A 52 -8.86 -0.03 13.12
CA ALA A 52 -9.19 1.30 13.63
C ALA A 52 -9.55 2.30 12.51
N LEU A 53 -8.87 2.25 11.37
CA LEU A 53 -9.16 3.11 10.21
C LEU A 53 -10.49 2.72 9.55
N VAL A 54 -10.71 1.42 9.31
CA VAL A 54 -11.93 0.93 8.68
C VAL A 54 -13.16 1.24 9.55
N HIS A 55 -13.08 1.05 10.87
CA HIS A 55 -14.17 1.41 11.80
C HIS A 55 -14.49 2.91 11.83
N ARG A 56 -13.54 3.77 11.41
CA ARG A 56 -13.74 5.23 11.29
C ARG A 56 -14.19 5.64 9.88
N GLY A 57 -14.49 4.69 9.00
CA GLY A 57 -14.89 4.95 7.61
C GLY A 57 -13.74 5.30 6.68
N ALA A 58 -12.49 5.13 7.11
CA ALA A 58 -11.31 5.37 6.27
C ALA A 58 -10.89 4.07 5.57
N PRO A 59 -10.81 4.03 4.22
CA PRO A 59 -10.30 2.87 3.50
C PRO A 59 -8.85 2.58 3.89
N ALA A 60 -8.56 1.35 4.31
CA ALA A 60 -7.23 0.88 4.64
C ALA A 60 -7.04 -0.55 4.16
N TYR A 61 -5.80 -0.90 3.84
CA TYR A 61 -5.43 -2.25 3.45
C TYR A 61 -4.01 -2.56 3.92
N ARG A 62 -3.85 -3.67 4.63
CA ARG A 62 -2.56 -4.17 5.11
C ARG A 62 -1.91 -5.03 4.03
N LEU A 63 -0.64 -4.77 3.73
CA LEU A 63 0.20 -5.61 2.87
C LEU A 63 1.27 -6.27 3.75
N ASP A 64 1.28 -7.59 3.85
CA ASP A 64 2.24 -8.32 4.67
C ASP A 64 2.64 -9.69 4.10
N GLY A 65 3.41 -10.44 4.89
CA GLY A 65 3.92 -11.75 4.48
C GLY A 65 2.82 -12.74 4.13
N ASP A 66 1.68 -12.69 4.82
CA ASP A 66 0.63 -13.68 4.69
C ASP A 66 -0.26 -13.42 3.48
N ASN A 67 -0.34 -12.18 2.97
CA ASN A 67 -1.15 -11.88 1.78
C ASN A 67 -0.35 -11.57 0.52
N ILE A 68 0.97 -11.40 0.61
CA ILE A 68 1.83 -11.18 -0.57
C ILE A 68 2.66 -12.42 -0.95
N ARG A 69 3.05 -13.28 0.00
CA ARG A 69 4.04 -14.34 -0.30
C ARG A 69 3.47 -15.59 -0.97
N HIS A 70 2.18 -15.61 -1.29
CA HIS A 70 1.53 -16.84 -1.75
C HIS A 70 1.64 -17.17 -3.25
N GLY A 71 2.18 -16.28 -4.09
CA GLY A 71 2.50 -16.60 -5.50
C GLY A 71 1.28 -16.77 -6.39
#